data_AF-A0AAI8GA22-F1
#
_entry.id   AF-A0AAI8GA22-F1
#
_cell.length_a   1.000
_cell.length_b   1.000
_cell.length_c   1.000
_cell.angle_alpha   90.00
_cell.angle_beta   90.00
_cell.angle_gamma   90.00
#
_symmetry.space_group_name_H-M   'P 1'
#
loop_
_entity.id
_entity.type
_entity.pdbx_description
1 polymer ?
#
loop_
_entity_poly.entity_id
_entity_poly.type
_entity_poly.pdbx_seq_one_letter_code
_entity_poly.pdbx_strand_id
1 'polypeptide(L)'
;MKYNEITEQILKIKKDNEILFVSICGSADTGKSTMSRLICDELKRKNIRCDFICTDSFILDRVNRIKQEITGYNLMSLKKETLLESINYIQQKKEIKYFPYDNSIGKTYLNTKLSKTLIF
;
A
#
# COMPACT_ATOMS: atom_id res chain seq x y z
N MET A 1 6.09 -18.84 6.67
CA MET A 1 6.36 -18.63 5.24
C MET A 1 7.48 -17.62 5.10
N LYS A 2 8.55 -17.95 4.38
CA LYS A 2 9.68 -17.03 4.19
C LYS A 2 9.36 -16.09 3.01
N TYR A 3 9.75 -14.82 3.09
CA TYR A 3 9.45 -13.83 2.02
C TYR A 3 10.01 -14.25 0.64
N ASN A 4 11.07 -15.05 0.60
CA ASN A 4 11.63 -15.63 -0.62
C ASN A 4 10.62 -16.54 -1.33
N GLU A 5 9.90 -17.40 -0.60
CA GLU A 5 8.92 -18.32 -1.19
C GLU A 5 7.77 -17.55 -1.85
N ILE A 6 7.32 -16.46 -1.20
CA ILE A 6 6.28 -15.57 -1.74
C ILE A 6 6.78 -14.89 -3.00
N THR A 7 8.02 -14.41 -3.00
CA THR A 7 8.64 -13.74 -4.14
C THR A 7 8.69 -14.66 -5.36
N GLU A 8 9.09 -15.92 -5.17
CA GLU A 8 9.09 -16.90 -6.26
C GLU A 8 7.68 -17.20 -6.79
N GLN A 9 6.66 -17.22 -5.93
CA GLN A 9 5.27 -17.36 -6.39
C GLN A 9 4.80 -16.14 -7.19
N ILE A 10 5.16 -14.93 -6.77
CA ILE A 10 4.85 -13.69 -7.51
C ILE A 10 5.46 -13.75 -8.91
N LEU A 11 6.73 -14.18 -9.02
CA LEU A 11 7.43 -14.28 -10.32
C LEU A 11 6.80 -15.29 -11.28
N LYS A 12 6.23 -16.38 -10.75
CA LYS A 12 5.51 -17.39 -11.57
C LYS A 12 4.19 -16.87 -12.14
N ILE A 13 3.53 -15.94 -11.43
CA ILE A 13 2.21 -15.42 -11.81
C ILE A 13 2.34 -14.14 -12.64
N LYS A 14 3.38 -13.34 -12.38
CA LYS A 14 3.62 -12.10 -13.10
C LYS A 14 3.81 -12.38 -14.59
N LYS A 15 3.05 -11.64 -15.41
CA LYS A 15 3.26 -11.56 -16.86
C LYS A 15 4.09 -10.33 -17.22
N ASP A 16 4.74 -10.40 -18.37
CA ASP A 16 5.47 -9.28 -18.93
C ASP A 16 4.53 -8.12 -19.28
N ASN A 17 5.00 -6.89 -19.10
CA ASN A 17 4.28 -5.64 -19.38
C ASN A 17 2.96 -5.40 -18.63
N GLU A 18 2.51 -6.33 -17.78
CA GLU A 18 1.36 -6.20 -16.89
C GLU A 18 1.75 -5.75 -15.47
N ILE A 19 0.85 -4.98 -14.85
CA ILE A 19 0.91 -4.63 -13.43
C ILE A 19 0.21 -5.75 -12.65
N LEU A 20 0.95 -6.37 -11.72
CA LEU A 20 0.39 -7.34 -10.79
C LEU A 20 0.19 -6.68 -9.43
N PHE A 21 -1.06 -6.65 -8.96
CA PHE A 21 -1.38 -6.25 -7.60
C PHE A 21 -1.29 -7.46 -6.67
N VAL A 22 -0.52 -7.32 -5.60
CA VAL A 22 -0.42 -8.33 -4.53
C VAL A 22 -0.92 -7.70 -3.24
N SER A 23 -1.94 -8.30 -2.63
CA SER A 23 -2.47 -7.87 -1.35
C SER A 23 -1.88 -8.71 -0.21
N ILE A 24 -1.38 -8.04 0.83
CA ILE A 24 -0.92 -8.68 2.07
C ILE A 24 -1.89 -8.31 3.18
N CYS A 25 -2.77 -9.25 3.52
CA CYS A 25 -3.83 -9.05 4.50
C CYS A 25 -3.45 -9.63 5.87
N GLY A 26 -3.96 -9.03 6.94
CA GLY A 26 -3.80 -9.50 8.31
C GLY A 26 -4.07 -8.39 9.33
N SER A 27 -4.23 -8.77 10.60
CA SER A 27 -4.50 -7.84 11.72
C SER A 27 -3.40 -6.79 11.90
N ALA A 28 -3.68 -5.71 12.64
CA ALA A 28 -2.66 -4.72 13.00
C ALA A 28 -1.42 -5.36 13.66
N ASP A 29 -0.24 -4.74 13.48
CA ASP A 29 1.03 -5.13 14.12
C ASP A 29 1.56 -6.54 13.83
N THR A 30 0.99 -7.23 12.84
CA THR A 30 1.44 -8.56 12.38
C THR A 30 2.67 -8.52 11.44
N GLY A 31 3.36 -7.37 11.34
CA GLY A 31 4.56 -7.22 10.51
C GLY A 31 4.33 -7.15 9.00
N LYS A 32 3.10 -6.87 8.55
CA LYS A 32 2.74 -6.78 7.11
C LYS A 32 3.63 -5.83 6.32
N SER A 33 3.84 -4.61 6.84
CA SER A 33 4.70 -3.61 6.19
C SER A 33 6.15 -4.08 6.07
N THR A 34 6.66 -4.75 7.11
CA THR A 34 7.99 -5.38 7.09
C THR A 34 8.05 -6.47 6.02
N MET A 35 7.05 -7.34 5.94
CA MET A 35 6.98 -8.39 4.92
C MET A 35 6.90 -7.79 3.51
N SER A 36 6.03 -6.80 3.27
CA SER A 36 5.91 -6.09 1.99
C SER A 36 7.24 -5.49 1.55
N ARG A 37 7.95 -4.83 2.47
CA ARG A 37 9.27 -4.24 2.19
C ARG A 37 10.30 -5.30 1.81
N LEU A 38 10.39 -6.40 2.56
CA LEU A 38 11.32 -7.49 2.24
C LEU A 38 11.05 -8.12 0.88
N ILE A 39 9.77 -8.32 0.52
CA ILE A 39 9.36 -8.80 -0.81
C ILE A 39 9.75 -7.80 -1.89
N CYS A 40 9.48 -6.51 -1.70
CA CYS A 40 9.85 -5.47 -2.65
C CYS A 40 11.36 -5.40 -2.86
N ASP A 41 12.14 -5.45 -1.78
CA ASP A 41 13.60 -5.43 -1.85
C ASP A 41 14.13 -6.63 -2.63
N GLU A 42 13.57 -7.84 -2.41
CA GLU A 42 13.96 -9.04 -3.14
C GLU A 42 13.58 -8.99 -4.62
N LEU A 43 12.38 -8.51 -4.95
CA LEU A 43 11.96 -8.29 -6.33
C LEU A 43 12.87 -7.28 -7.04
N LYS A 44 13.23 -6.17 -6.37
CA LYS A 44 14.15 -5.17 -6.90
C LYS A 44 15.55 -5.74 -7.16
N ARG A 45 16.07 -6.61 -6.28
CA ARG A 45 17.35 -7.33 -6.52
C ARG A 45 17.32 -8.21 -7.75
N LYS A 46 16.14 -8.72 -8.14
CA LYS A 46 15.90 -9.51 -9.35
C LYS A 46 15.57 -8.63 -10.57
N ASN A 47 15.85 -7.32 -10.51
CA ASN A 47 15.52 -6.33 -11.54
C ASN A 47 14.01 -6.22 -11.86
N ILE A 48 13.15 -6.65 -10.94
CA ILE A 48 11.71 -6.46 -11.07
C ILE A 48 11.32 -5.18 -10.35
N ARG A 49 10.69 -4.28 -11.09
CA ARG A 49 10.12 -3.08 -10.50
C ARG A 49 8.96 -3.45 -9.60
N CYS A 50 8.97 -2.93 -8.39
CA CYS A 50 7.98 -3.20 -7.38
C CYS A 50 7.94 -2.04 -6.41
N ASP A 51 6.76 -1.65 -5.96
CA ASP A 51 6.56 -0.73 -4.84
C ASP A 51 5.39 -1.24 -4.01
N PHE A 52 5.26 -0.75 -2.77
CA PHE A 52 4.15 -1.10 -1.90
C PHE A 52 3.45 0.15 -1.39
N ILE A 53 2.14 0.00 -1.19
CA ILE A 53 1.27 1.04 -0.67
C ILE A 53 0.58 0.47 0.56
N CYS A 54 0.59 1.22 1.67
CA CYS A 54 -0.12 0.83 2.88
C CYS A 54 -1.58 1.32 2.82
N THR A 55 -2.54 0.43 3.07
CA THR A 55 -3.98 0.78 3.10
C THR A 55 -4.31 1.79 4.20
N ASP A 56 -3.51 1.85 5.27
CA ASP A 56 -3.65 2.86 6.33
C ASP A 56 -3.54 4.29 5.77
N SER A 57 -2.86 4.47 4.64
CA SER A 57 -2.77 5.78 3.96
C SER A 57 -4.12 6.29 3.44
N PHE A 58 -5.10 5.41 3.34
CA PHE A 58 -6.44 5.70 2.90
C PHE A 58 -7.45 5.71 4.05
N ILE A 59 -7.04 5.66 5.31
CA ILE A 59 -7.99 5.77 6.42
C ILE A 59 -8.22 7.25 6.80
N LEU A 60 -9.37 7.52 7.40
CA LEU A 60 -9.69 8.80 8.05
C LEU A 60 -8.73 9.04 9.20
N ASP A 61 -8.34 10.29 9.45
CA ASP A 61 -7.54 10.65 10.62
C ASP A 61 -8.20 10.22 11.93
N ARG A 62 -7.39 9.89 12.95
CA ARG A 62 -7.85 9.42 14.27
C ARG A 62 -8.91 10.35 14.87
N VAL A 63 -8.72 11.66 14.75
CA VAL A 63 -9.67 12.67 15.24
C VAL A 63 -11.04 12.55 14.56
N ASN A 64 -11.08 12.33 13.25
CA ASN A 64 -12.34 12.20 12.51
C ASN A 64 -13.05 10.89 12.84
N ARG A 65 -12.30 9.80 13.05
CA ARG A 65 -12.87 8.52 13.48
C ARG A 65 -13.47 8.60 14.88
N ILE A 66 -12.78 9.24 15.83
CA ILE A 66 -13.30 9.45 17.20
C ILE A 66 -14.61 10.25 17.17
N LYS A 67 -14.67 11.33 16.38
CA LYS A 67 -15.90 12.13 16.22
C LYS A 67 -17.09 11.33 15.67
N GLN A 68 -16.82 10.28 14.91
CA GLN A 68 -17.83 9.38 14.34
C GLN A 68 -18.03 8.12 15.18
N GLU A 69 -17.34 7.99 16.31
CA GLU A 69 -17.39 6.81 17.20
C GLU A 69 -17.03 5.49 16.47
N ILE A 70 -16.12 5.56 15.49
CA ILE A 70 -15.65 4.39 14.73
C ILE A 70 -14.18 4.07 14.97
N THR A 71 -13.82 2.79 14.79
CA THR A 71 -12.42 2.31 14.82
C THR A 71 -11.79 2.30 13.43
N GLY A 72 -10.49 2.06 13.34
CA GLY A 72 -9.81 1.86 12.05
C GLY A 72 -10.17 0.54 11.34
N TYR A 73 -10.84 -0.38 12.02
CA TYR A 73 -11.36 -1.61 11.42
C TYR A 73 -12.75 -1.43 10.80
N ASN A 74 -13.43 -0.32 11.10
CA ASN A 74 -14.72 -0.04 10.52
C ASN A 74 -14.54 0.35 9.03
N LEU A 75 -15.37 -0.21 8.14
CA LEU A 75 -15.32 0.09 6.70
C LEU A 75 -15.51 1.59 6.41
N MET A 76 -16.30 2.30 7.22
CA MET A 76 -16.51 3.75 7.11
C MET A 76 -15.26 4.57 7.40
N SER A 77 -14.25 3.96 8.03
CA SER A 77 -12.97 4.63 8.26
C SER A 77 -12.10 4.68 6.99
N LEU A 78 -12.41 3.89 5.96
CA LEU A 78 -11.65 3.84 4.72
C LEU A 78 -12.20 4.89 3.72
N LYS A 79 -11.30 5.73 3.19
CA LYS A 79 -11.52 6.61 2.04
C LYS A 79 -11.53 5.77 0.75
N LYS A 80 -12.58 4.94 0.61
CA LYS A 80 -12.71 3.92 -0.44
C LYS A 80 -12.54 4.51 -1.84
N GLU A 81 -13.14 5.66 -2.10
CA GLU A 81 -13.14 6.34 -3.38
C GLU A 81 -11.71 6.73 -3.78
N THR A 82 -10.93 7.30 -2.84
CA THR A 82 -9.53 7.67 -3.07
C THR A 82 -8.64 6.44 -3.33
N LEU A 83 -8.89 5.34 -2.63
CA LEU A 83 -8.16 4.08 -2.87
C LEU A 83 -8.47 3.52 -4.26
N LEU A 84 -9.75 3.47 -4.65
CA LEU A 84 -10.17 2.97 -5.96
C LEU A 84 -9.63 3.84 -7.10
N GLU A 85 -9.65 5.16 -6.94
CA GLU A 85 -9.06 6.09 -7.90
C GLU A 85 -7.55 5.84 -8.06
N SER A 86 -6.84 5.66 -6.94
CA SER A 86 -5.40 5.39 -6.95
C SER A 86 -5.08 4.08 -7.66
N ILE A 87 -5.85 3.01 -7.42
CA ILE A 87 -5.68 1.73 -8.12
C ILE A 87 -5.89 1.90 -9.63
N ASN A 88 -6.94 2.62 -10.04
CA ASN A 88 -7.23 2.88 -11.45
C ASN A 88 -6.09 3.67 -12.12
N TYR A 89 -5.52 4.66 -11.44
CA TYR A 89 -4.39 5.44 -11.97
C TYR A 89 -3.15 4.56 -12.12
N ILE A 90 -2.84 3.72 -11.13
CA ILE A 90 -1.74 2.76 -11.21
C ILE A 90 -1.95 1.81 -12.40
N GLN A 91 -3.14 1.23 -12.57
CA GLN A 91 -3.47 0.36 -13.71
C GLN A 91 -3.22 1.04 -15.07
N GLN A 92 -3.47 2.35 -15.15
CA GLN A 92 -3.20 3.17 -16.33
C GLN A 92 -1.74 3.63 -16.44
N LYS A 93 -0.83 3.14 -15.59
CA LYS A 93 0.58 3.55 -15.50
C LYS A 93 0.75 5.07 -15.27
N LYS A 94 -0.20 5.68 -14.53
CA LYS A 94 -0.19 7.10 -14.16
C LYS A 94 0.37 7.29 -12.75
N GLU A 95 0.95 8.46 -12.53
CA GLU A 95 1.41 8.88 -11.21
C GLU A 95 0.22 9.08 -10.26
N ILE A 96 0.40 8.70 -8.99
CA ILE A 96 -0.57 8.94 -7.92
C ILE A 96 0.01 9.86 -6.86
N LYS A 97 -0.88 10.59 -6.19
CA LYS A 97 -0.51 11.26 -4.94
C LYS A 97 -0.65 10.26 -3.80
N TYR A 98 0.44 10.01 -3.10
CA TYR A 98 0.46 9.13 -1.95
C TYR A 98 0.86 9.91 -0.69
N PHE A 99 0.06 9.74 0.35
CA PHE A 99 0.24 10.40 1.63
C PHE A 99 0.32 9.31 2.71
N PRO A 100 1.49 9.02 3.27
CA PRO A 100 1.64 8.00 4.30
C PRO A 100 0.88 8.41 5.57
N TYR A 101 0.22 7.44 6.18
CA TYR A 101 -0.43 7.62 7.48
C TYR A 101 0.57 7.32 8.60
N ASP A 102 0.70 8.26 9.54
CA ASP A 102 1.50 8.07 10.72
C ASP A 102 0.63 7.54 11.85
N ASN A 103 0.90 6.30 12.25
CA ASN A 103 0.20 5.62 13.32
C ASN A 103 0.50 6.21 14.72
N SER A 104 1.62 6.91 14.91
CA SER A 104 1.94 7.57 16.19
C SER A 104 1.00 8.76 16.44
N ILE A 105 0.94 9.71 15.50
CA ILE A 105 0.10 10.92 15.60
C ILE A 105 -1.34 10.69 15.13
N GLY A 106 -1.59 9.60 14.39
CA GLY A 106 -2.90 9.21 13.89
C GLY A 106 -3.41 10.11 12.76
N LYS A 107 -2.53 10.53 11.85
CA LYS A 107 -2.85 11.45 10.74
C LYS A 107 -2.07 11.10 9.48
N THR A 108 -2.65 11.45 8.32
CA THR A 108 -1.93 11.42 7.05
C THR A 108 -1.01 12.64 6.90
N TYR A 109 0.22 12.46 6.44
CA TYR A 109 1.12 13.56 6.13
C TYR A 109 0.67 14.29 4.86
N LEU A 110 0.30 15.57 4.97
CA LEU A 110 -0.17 16.38 3.82
C LEU A 110 0.95 16.80 2.85
N ASN A 111 2.22 16.66 3.23
CA ASN A 111 3.34 17.30 2.52
C ASN A 111 4.45 16.38 2.01
N THR A 112 4.32 15.06 2.12
CA THR A 112 5.20 14.18 1.35
C THR A 112 4.63 14.02 -0.05
N LYS A 113 4.97 14.95 -0.94
CA LYS A 113 5.05 14.56 -2.36
C LYS A 113 6.02 13.39 -2.39
N LEU A 114 5.54 12.17 -2.67
CA LEU A 114 6.37 11.25 -3.45
C LEU A 114 6.50 11.87 -4.85
N SER A 115 7.21 13.00 -4.94
CA SER A 115 7.67 13.55 -6.20
C SER A 115 8.70 12.56 -6.68
N LYS A 116 8.32 11.76 -7.67
CA LYS A 116 9.07 10.64 -8.25
C LYS A 116 8.93 9.32 -7.50
N THR A 117 7.72 8.76 -7.48
CA THR A 117 7.63 7.32 -7.72
C THR A 117 6.68 7.11 -8.88
N LEU A 118 7.24 7.17 -10.08
CA LEU A 118 6.67 6.40 -11.18
C LEU A 118 6.52 4.97 -10.62
N ILE A 119 5.30 4.48 -10.47
CA ILE A 119 5.05 3.07 -10.23
C ILE A 119 4.80 2.52 -11.64
N PHE A 120 5.73 1.73 -12.18
CA PHE A 120 5.45 0.87 -13.33
C PHE A 120 5.46 -0.57 -12.85
#